data_AF-A0A6H1ZEA3-F1
#
_entry.id   AF-A0A6H1ZEA3-F1
#
_cell.length_a   1.000
_cell.length_b   1.000
_cell.length_c   1.000
_cell.angle_alpha   90.00
_cell.angle_beta   90.00
_cell.angle_gamma   90.00
#
_symmetry.space_group_name_H-M   'P 1'
#
loop_
_entity.id
_entity.type
_entity.pdbx_description
1 polymer ?
#
loop_
_entity_poly.entity_id
_entity_poly.type
_entity_poly.pdbx_seq_one_letter_code
_entity_poly.pdbx_strand_id
1 'polypeptide(L)'
;MKKLFIAILLFVLCCTPLYAVENMLPSGSKSADALIQTGPGYFYGIAIATDATNAVTVSIYDNATTGSGTLLIPTFVATTSATDRTKSFFVFPAIRYENGIYVDITCAGTVGFEIYYAQ
;
A
#
# COMPACT_ATOMS: atom_id res chain seq x y z
N MET A 1 46.17 22.16 -5.74
CA MET A 1 44.84 22.69 -5.33
C MET A 1 43.67 22.03 -6.05
N LYS A 2 43.66 21.89 -7.39
CA LYS A 2 42.55 21.23 -8.14
C LYS A 2 42.20 19.80 -7.67
N LYS A 3 43.21 18.97 -7.36
CA LYS A 3 43.01 17.58 -6.90
C LYS A 3 42.34 17.49 -5.52
N LEU A 4 42.56 18.47 -4.65
CA LEU A 4 41.94 18.52 -3.31
C LEU A 4 40.46 18.91 -3.40
N PHE A 5 40.12 19.84 -4.30
CA PHE A 5 38.73 20.21 -4.59
C PHE A 5 37.91 19.03 -5.13
N ILE A 6 38.50 18.22 -6.01
CA ILE A 6 37.84 17.03 -6.57
C ILE A 6 37.58 15.99 -5.47
N ALA A 7 38.55 15.78 -4.56
CA ALA A 7 38.39 14.83 -3.46
C ALA A 7 37.29 15.26 -2.46
N ILE A 8 37.20 16.56 -2.15
CA ILE A 8 36.16 17.10 -1.26
C ILE A 8 34.78 16.98 -1.91
N LEU A 9 34.66 17.27 -3.20
CA LEU A 9 33.40 17.14 -3.94
C LEU A 9 32.89 15.69 -3.95
N LEU A 10 33.79 14.73 -4.18
CA LEU A 10 33.48 13.29 -4.12
C LEU A 10 33.07 12.84 -2.72
N PHE A 11 33.74 13.33 -1.68
CA PHE A 11 33.40 12.99 -0.29
C PHE A 11 32.02 13.53 0.09
N VAL A 12 31.66 14.75 -0.33
CA VAL A 12 30.34 15.34 -0.10
C VAL A 12 29.23 14.58 -0.86
N LEU A 13 29.50 14.16 -2.10
CA LEU A 13 28.56 13.35 -2.89
C LEU A 13 28.35 11.93 -2.31
N CYS A 14 29.36 11.35 -1.66
CA CYS A 14 29.24 10.04 -1.00
C CYS A 14 28.65 10.12 0.42
N CYS A 15 28.58 11.30 1.02
CA CYS A 15 28.19 11.51 2.42
C CYS A 15 26.77 12.06 2.57
N THR A 16 25.99 12.21 1.50
CA THR A 16 24.54 12.40 1.67
C THR A 16 23.92 11.06 2.02
N PRO A 17 23.51 10.81 3.28
CA PRO A 17 22.59 9.73 3.52
C PRO A 17 21.40 9.98 2.61
N LEU A 18 21.15 9.03 1.71
CA LEU A 18 19.89 8.94 1.00
C LEU A 18 18.86 8.61 2.08
N TYR A 19 18.41 9.61 2.83
CA TYR A 19 17.15 9.52 3.54
C TYR A 19 16.11 9.45 2.43
N ALA A 20 15.86 8.24 1.94
CA ALA A 20 14.63 7.97 1.25
C ALA A 20 13.54 8.31 2.27
N VAL A 21 12.93 9.49 2.12
CA VAL A 21 11.63 9.70 2.73
C VAL A 21 10.78 8.60 2.13
N GLU A 22 10.37 7.65 2.96
CA GLU A 22 9.38 6.65 2.57
C GLU A 22 8.11 7.42 2.20
N ASN A 23 8.02 7.77 0.93
CA ASN A 23 6.87 8.47 0.41
C ASN A 23 5.74 7.45 0.39
N MET A 24 4.63 7.80 1.03
CA MET A 24 3.41 7.03 0.90
C MET A 24 2.95 7.13 -0.56
N LEU A 25 2.97 6.00 -1.27
CA LEU A 25 2.60 5.84 -2.66
C LEU A 25 1.18 5.24 -2.76
N PRO A 26 0.34 5.77 -3.66
CA PRO A 26 -0.91 5.11 -4.04
C PRO A 26 -0.63 3.95 -5.02
N SER A 27 -1.38 2.85 -4.89
CA SER A 27 -1.34 1.72 -5.83
C SER A 27 -2.00 2.01 -7.19
N GLY A 28 -2.73 3.12 -7.30
CA GLY A 28 -3.75 3.32 -8.30
C GLY A 28 -4.99 2.45 -8.05
N SER A 29 -6.11 2.83 -8.67
CA SER A 29 -7.39 2.16 -8.51
C SER A 29 -7.39 0.74 -9.11
N LYS A 30 -7.91 -0.21 -8.33
CA LYS A 30 -8.10 -1.63 -8.68
C LYS A 30 -9.57 -2.00 -8.46
N SER A 31 -10.07 -3.01 -9.17
CA SER A 31 -11.49 -3.39 -9.11
C SER A 31 -11.76 -4.87 -8.84
N ALA A 32 -10.71 -5.64 -8.57
CA ALA A 32 -10.73 -7.06 -8.24
C ALA A 32 -9.43 -7.40 -7.50
N ASP A 33 -9.26 -8.67 -7.11
CA ASP A 33 -8.03 -9.16 -6.51
C ASP A 33 -6.79 -8.66 -7.25
N ALA A 34 -5.81 -8.20 -6.49
CA ALA A 34 -4.62 -7.59 -7.08
C ALA A 34 -3.38 -7.81 -6.22
N LEU A 35 -2.30 -8.18 -6.91
CA LEU A 35 -0.96 -7.89 -6.43
C LEU A 35 -0.71 -6.38 -6.54
N ILE A 36 -0.33 -5.77 -5.42
CA ILE A 36 -0.10 -4.34 -5.32
C ILE A 36 1.39 -4.03 -5.39
N GLN A 37 2.18 -4.78 -4.62
CA GLN A 37 3.61 -4.56 -4.49
C GLN A 37 4.32 -5.88 -4.15
N THR A 38 5.58 -5.98 -4.54
CA THR A 38 6.49 -7.08 -4.17
C THR A 38 7.67 -6.55 -3.36
N GLY A 39 8.21 -7.38 -2.46
CA GLY A 39 9.32 -7.03 -1.58
C GLY A 39 8.84 -6.45 -0.24
N PRO A 40 9.76 -6.05 0.64
CA PRO A 40 9.44 -5.48 1.93
C PRO A 40 9.00 -4.01 1.82
N GLY A 41 8.27 -3.53 2.84
CA GLY A 41 7.87 -2.14 2.95
C GLY A 41 6.85 -1.91 4.07
N TYR A 42 6.09 -0.82 3.98
CA TYR A 42 5.09 -0.44 4.98
C TYR A 42 3.72 -0.17 4.37
N PHE A 43 2.68 -0.76 4.95
CA PHE A 43 1.28 -0.54 4.62
C PHE A 43 0.71 0.58 5.49
N TYR A 44 0.09 1.58 4.87
CA TYR A 44 -0.49 2.74 5.55
C TYR A 44 -2.00 2.74 5.56
N GLY A 45 -2.68 2.10 4.61
CA GLY A 45 -4.14 2.10 4.57
C GLY A 45 -4.73 1.76 3.21
N ILE A 46 -6.04 1.86 3.14
CA ILE A 46 -6.84 1.58 1.95
C ILE A 46 -8.01 2.57 1.83
N ALA A 47 -8.33 2.95 0.61
CA ALA A 47 -9.61 3.59 0.25
C ALA A 47 -10.41 2.64 -0.64
N ILE A 48 -11.72 2.53 -0.40
CA ILE A 48 -12.64 1.64 -1.09
C ILE A 48 -13.86 2.46 -1.53
N ALA A 49 -14.24 2.32 -2.79
CA ALA A 49 -15.47 2.81 -3.37
C ALA A 49 -16.36 1.62 -3.76
N THR A 50 -17.61 1.66 -3.33
CA THR A 50 -18.61 0.60 -3.52
C THR A 50 -19.69 1.07 -4.50
N ASP A 51 -20.50 0.13 -5.00
CA ASP A 51 -21.62 0.40 -5.92
C ASP A 51 -22.91 0.89 -5.24
N ALA A 52 -22.84 1.27 -3.96
CA ALA A 52 -23.98 1.70 -3.13
C ALA A 52 -24.98 0.60 -2.72
N THR A 53 -24.75 -0.65 -3.12
CA THR A 53 -25.69 -1.77 -2.93
C THR A 53 -25.03 -2.97 -2.27
N ASN A 54 -23.86 -3.38 -2.76
CA ASN A 54 -23.15 -4.58 -2.34
C ASN A 54 -22.00 -4.22 -1.42
N ALA A 55 -21.99 -4.80 -0.22
CA ALA A 55 -20.86 -4.71 0.68
C ALA A 55 -19.65 -5.47 0.11
N VAL A 56 -18.44 -4.99 0.43
CA VAL A 56 -17.18 -5.56 -0.06
C VAL A 56 -16.45 -6.19 1.12
N THR A 57 -16.08 -7.47 1.00
CA THR A 57 -15.17 -8.11 1.95
C THR A 57 -13.74 -7.97 1.44
N VAL A 58 -12.83 -7.51 2.30
CA VAL A 58 -11.44 -7.22 1.94
C VAL A 58 -10.50 -7.96 2.88
N SER A 59 -9.57 -8.69 2.29
CA SER A 59 -8.43 -9.32 2.98
C SER A 59 -7.13 -8.83 2.36
N ILE A 60 -6.18 -8.42 3.19
CA ILE A 60 -4.89 -7.88 2.75
C ILE A 60 -3.78 -8.73 3.34
N TYR A 61 -2.97 -9.35 2.48
CA TYR A 61 -1.96 -10.32 2.85
C TYR A 61 -0.54 -9.79 2.63
N ASP A 62 0.36 -10.17 3.54
CA ASP A 62 1.81 -10.10 3.34
C ASP A 62 2.25 -11.22 2.38
N ASN A 63 1.96 -11.04 1.08
CA ASN A 63 2.22 -12.04 0.06
C ASN A 63 2.43 -11.37 -1.30
N ALA A 64 3.38 -11.89 -2.09
CA ALA A 64 3.71 -11.37 -3.42
C ALA A 64 2.93 -12.05 -4.57
N THR A 65 2.11 -13.06 -4.29
CA THR A 65 1.59 -13.96 -5.34
C THR A 65 0.14 -14.42 -5.14
N THR A 66 -0.35 -14.51 -3.92
CA THR A 66 -1.69 -15.10 -3.64
C THR A 66 -2.43 -14.39 -2.51
N GLY A 67 -3.76 -14.51 -2.50
CA GLY A 67 -4.64 -14.12 -1.39
C GLY A 67 -4.63 -15.13 -0.23
N SER A 68 -3.45 -15.46 0.30
CA SER A 68 -3.31 -16.39 1.42
C SER A 68 -2.05 -16.11 2.25
N GLY A 69 -2.01 -16.62 3.48
CA GLY A 69 -0.88 -16.44 4.41
C GLY A 69 -1.19 -15.43 5.51
N THR A 70 -0.18 -14.66 5.92
CA THR A 70 -0.31 -13.68 7.00
C THR A 70 -1.12 -12.48 6.55
N LEU A 71 -2.21 -12.20 7.25
CA LEU A 71 -2.98 -10.97 7.07
C LEU A 71 -2.22 -9.79 7.68
N LEU A 72 -2.12 -8.68 6.93
CA LEU A 72 -1.58 -7.42 7.44
C LEU A 72 -2.52 -6.77 8.47
N ILE A 73 -3.83 -6.95 8.26
CA ILE A 73 -4.89 -6.52 9.15
C ILE A 73 -6.02 -7.55 9.17
N PRO A 74 -6.86 -7.60 10.22
CA PRO A 74 -8.05 -8.45 10.21
C PRO A 74 -8.92 -8.17 8.97
N THR A 75 -9.42 -9.24 8.35
CA THR A 75 -10.42 -9.16 7.28
C THR A 75 -11.59 -8.28 7.74
N PHE A 76 -12.03 -7.38 6.88
CA PHE A 76 -13.11 -6.47 7.20
C PHE A 76 -14.11 -6.35 6.05
N VAL A 77 -15.31 -5.89 6.40
CA VAL A 77 -16.39 -5.66 5.44
C VAL A 77 -16.60 -4.15 5.31
N ALA A 78 -16.33 -3.61 4.12
CA ALA A 78 -16.73 -2.26 3.75
C ALA A 78 -18.24 -2.27 3.45
N THR A 79 -19.02 -1.87 4.45
CA THR A 79 -20.48 -1.68 4.31
C THR A 79 -20.78 -0.51 3.38
N THR A 80 -21.96 -0.52 2.78
CA THR A 80 -22.38 0.49 1.81
C THR A 80 -23.84 0.87 1.95
N SER A 81 -24.19 2.06 1.47
CA SER A 81 -25.56 2.50 1.25
C SER A 81 -25.62 3.50 0.09
N ALA A 82 -26.84 3.86 -0.31
CA ALA A 82 -27.09 4.87 -1.34
C ALA A 82 -26.32 6.18 -1.12
N THR A 83 -26.17 6.61 0.14
CA THR A 83 -25.53 7.87 0.57
C THR A 83 -24.12 7.70 1.12
N ASP A 84 -23.65 6.48 1.28
CA ASP A 84 -22.38 6.17 1.92
C ASP A 84 -21.68 5.05 1.15
N ARG A 85 -20.88 5.48 0.16
CA ARG A 85 -20.29 4.59 -0.85
C ARG A 85 -18.79 4.40 -0.68
N THR A 86 -18.16 5.15 0.22
CA THR A 86 -16.71 5.18 0.36
C THR A 86 -16.31 4.81 1.78
N LYS A 87 -15.36 3.90 1.91
CA LYS A 87 -14.73 3.52 3.18
C LYS A 87 -13.24 3.68 3.06
N SER A 88 -12.62 4.27 4.07
CA SER A 88 -11.17 4.37 4.15
C SER A 88 -10.72 4.25 5.58
N PHE A 89 -9.58 3.64 5.79
CA PHE A 89 -8.86 3.74 7.05
C PHE A 89 -7.36 3.82 6.79
N PHE A 90 -6.67 4.40 7.76
CA PHE A 90 -5.23 4.47 7.81
C PHE A 90 -4.76 3.86 9.13
N VAL A 91 -3.63 3.16 9.07
CA VAL A 91 -2.96 2.57 10.22
C VAL A 91 -1.76 3.44 10.59
N PHE A 92 -1.68 3.81 11.87
CA PHE A 92 -0.55 4.53 12.43
C PHE A 92 -0.20 3.95 13.81
N PRO A 93 1.02 3.42 14.03
CA PRO A 93 2.12 3.32 13.07
C PRO A 93 1.81 2.41 11.87
N ALA A 94 2.52 2.60 10.76
CA ALA A 94 2.36 1.79 9.55
C ALA A 94 2.75 0.33 9.82
N ILE A 95 2.12 -0.61 9.11
CA ILE A 95 2.33 -2.04 9.31
C ILE A 95 3.39 -2.52 8.34
N ARG A 96 4.49 -3.07 8.86
CA ARG A 96 5.56 -3.62 8.05
C ARG A 96 5.14 -4.93 7.40
N TYR A 97 5.46 -5.09 6.11
CA TYR A 97 5.33 -6.34 5.35
C TYR A 97 6.68 -6.75 4.78
N GLU A 98 6.88 -8.05 4.52
CA GLU A 98 8.17 -8.61 4.10
C GLU A 98 8.17 -9.10 2.65
N ASN A 99 7.05 -9.67 2.20
CA ASN A 99 6.96 -10.35 0.91
C ASN A 99 6.32 -9.46 -0.14
N GLY A 100 5.31 -8.68 0.25
CA GLY A 100 4.55 -7.81 -0.63
C GLY A 100 3.14 -7.57 -0.11
N ILE A 101 2.31 -6.94 -0.94
CA ILE A 101 0.89 -6.72 -0.64
C ILE A 101 0.06 -7.40 -1.72
N TYR A 102 -0.76 -8.37 -1.32
CA TYR A 102 -1.83 -8.93 -2.15
C TYR A 102 -3.17 -8.61 -1.49
N VAL A 103 -4.11 -8.09 -2.29
CA VAL A 103 -5.48 -7.80 -1.84
C VAL A 103 -6.43 -8.81 -2.47
N ASP A 104 -7.21 -9.48 -1.63
CA ASP A 104 -8.32 -10.34 -1.99
C ASP A 104 -9.64 -9.60 -1.72
N ILE A 105 -10.49 -9.54 -2.75
CA ILE A 105 -11.72 -8.77 -2.79
C ILE A 105 -12.87 -9.70 -3.15
N THR A 106 -13.81 -9.84 -2.21
CA THR A 106 -15.08 -10.52 -2.47
C THR A 106 -16.22 -9.50 -2.48
N CYS A 107 -16.87 -9.34 -3.64
CA CYS A 107 -18.04 -8.49 -3.83
C CYS A 107 -18.98 -9.11 -4.88
N ALA A 108 -20.30 -8.99 -4.67
CA ALA A 108 -21.29 -9.41 -5.67
C ALA A 108 -21.52 -8.36 -6.78
N GLY A 109 -21.00 -7.14 -6.59
CA GLY A 109 -21.15 -6.02 -7.51
C GLY A 109 -19.82 -5.32 -7.81
N THR A 110 -19.89 -4.03 -8.13
CA THR A 110 -18.71 -3.26 -8.55
C THR A 110 -18.01 -2.65 -7.34
N VAL A 111 -16.68 -2.71 -7.34
CA VAL A 111 -15.82 -2.10 -6.34
C VAL A 111 -14.63 -1.44 -7.02
N GLY A 112 -14.19 -0.32 -6.46
CA GLY A 112 -12.87 0.26 -6.70
C GLY A 112 -12.12 0.36 -5.37
N PHE A 113 -10.82 0.11 -5.36
CA PHE A 113 -10.00 0.35 -4.17
C PHE A 113 -8.59 0.82 -4.53
N GLU A 114 -7.95 1.48 -3.59
CA GLU A 114 -6.57 1.95 -3.68
C GLU A 114 -5.85 1.70 -2.36
N ILE A 115 -4.63 1.16 -2.43
CA ILE A 115 -3.76 0.91 -1.27
C ILE A 115 -2.72 2.01 -1.18
N TYR A 116 -2.44 2.45 0.05
CA TYR A 116 -1.37 3.39 0.36
C TYR A 116 -0.23 2.63 1.06
N TYR A 117 0.97 2.67 0.49
CA TYR A 117 2.13 1.91 0.95
C TYR A 117 3.44 2.68 0.73
N ALA A 118 4.54 2.27 1.37
CA ALA A 118 5.90 2.68 1.04
C ALA A 118 6.82 1.46 0.87
N GLN A 119 7.97 1.69 0.23
CA GLN A 119 9.03 0.71 -0.05
C GLN A 119 10.38 1.24 0.42
#